data_AF-A0A3C0AFR9-F1
#
_entry.id   AF-A0A3C0AFR9-F1
#
_cell.length_a   1.000
_cell.length_b   1.000
_cell.length_c   1.000
_cell.angle_alpha   90.00
_cell.angle_beta   90.00
_cell.angle_gamma   90.00
#
_symmetry.space_group_name_H-M   'P 1'
#
loop_
_entity.id
_entity.type
_entity.pdbx_description
1 polymer ?
#
loop_
_entity_poly.entity_id
_entity_poly.type
_entity_poly.pdbx_seq_one_letter_code
_entity_poly.pdbx_strand_id
1 'polypeptide(L)'
;MNHLNRNFCSICLGLILLLNLSLPTPQTGVPATSLFAQPPAVKTGDWPYFLGPEQTGISAETGLIDSFPQSGPPLLWEKRIGTGYSAPTVLG
;
A
#
# COMPACT_ATOMS: atom_id res chain seq x y z
N MET A 1 -6.80 -9.02 -50.56
CA MET A 1 -5.71 -9.52 -49.70
C MET A 1 -6.05 -9.38 -48.20
N ASN A 2 -7.29 -9.69 -47.76
CA ASN A 2 -7.76 -9.40 -46.38
C ASN A 2 -8.27 -10.64 -45.61
N HIS A 3 -8.18 -11.85 -46.18
CA HIS A 3 -8.65 -13.08 -45.54
C HIS A 3 -7.53 -13.93 -44.89
N LEU A 4 -6.28 -13.77 -45.34
CA LEU A 4 -5.15 -14.56 -44.81
C LEU A 4 -4.66 -14.02 -43.45
N ASN A 5 -4.77 -12.71 -43.22
CA ASN A 5 -4.28 -12.04 -42.01
C ASN A 5 -5.19 -12.24 -40.79
N ARG A 6 -6.49 -12.48 -41.02
CA ARG A 6 -7.48 -12.72 -39.94
C ARG A 6 -7.37 -14.12 -39.34
N ASN A 7 -7.06 -15.12 -40.17
CA ASN A 7 -6.85 -16.49 -39.70
C ASN A 7 -5.52 -16.64 -38.94
N PHE A 8 -4.47 -15.94 -39.36
CA PHE A 8 -3.19 -15.91 -38.64
C PHE A 8 -3.33 -15.33 -37.23
N CYS A 9 -4.08 -14.24 -37.05
CA CYS A 9 -4.33 -13.63 -35.75
C CYS A 9 -5.12 -14.56 -34.80
N SER A 10 -6.13 -15.25 -35.33
CA SER A 10 -6.97 -16.16 -34.53
C SER A 10 -6.22 -17.42 -34.09
N ILE A 11 -5.31 -17.95 -34.93
CA ILE A 11 -4.46 -19.11 -34.58
C ILE A 11 -3.42 -18.71 -33.54
N CYS A 12 -2.81 -17.53 -33.66
CA CYS A 12 -1.85 -17.02 -32.67
C CYS A 12 -2.52 -16.75 -31.31
N LEU A 13 -3.70 -16.12 -31.26
CA LEU A 13 -4.43 -15.94 -30.00
C LEU A 13 -4.85 -17.28 -29.37
N GLY A 14 -5.28 -18.24 -30.20
CA GLY A 14 -5.68 -19.58 -29.73
C GLY A 14 -4.50 -20.38 -29.14
N LEU A 15 -3.32 -20.32 -29.76
CA LEU A 15 -2.12 -20.99 -29.24
C LEU A 15 -1.62 -20.37 -27.94
N ILE A 16 -1.68 -19.03 -27.83
CA ILE A 16 -1.27 -18.30 -26.63
C ILE A 16 -2.22 -18.60 -25.46
N LEU A 17 -3.53 -18.71 -25.71
CA LEU A 17 -4.49 -19.06 -24.65
C LEU A 17 -4.31 -20.51 -24.16
N LEU A 18 -3.97 -21.45 -25.05
CA LEU A 18 -3.76 -22.85 -24.71
C LEU A 18 -2.42 -23.11 -23.99
N LEU A 19 -1.38 -22.32 -24.26
CA LEU A 19 -0.07 -22.44 -23.59
C LEU A 19 -0.06 -21.95 -22.13
N ASN A 20 -1.04 -21.13 -21.72
CA ASN A 20 -1.09 -20.57 -20.36
C ASN A 20 -1.85 -21.44 -19.34
N LEU A 21 -2.46 -22.57 -19.75
CA LEU A 21 -3.25 -23.43 -18.85
C LEU A 21 -2.45 -24.56 -18.16
N SER A 22 -1.13 -24.66 -18.33
CA SER A 22 -0.38 -25.83 -17.85
C SER A 22 0.95 -25.55 -17.14
N LEU A 23 1.18 -24.34 -16.64
CA LEU A 23 2.32 -24.11 -15.75
C LEU A 23 1.84 -24.24 -14.29
N PRO A 24 2.17 -25.33 -13.57
CA PRO A 24 2.14 -25.28 -12.11
C PRO A 24 3.15 -24.22 -11.68
N THR A 25 2.68 -23.14 -11.07
CA THR A 25 3.55 -22.16 -10.43
C THR A 25 4.48 -22.91 -9.46
N PRO A 26 5.82 -22.83 -9.61
CA PRO A 26 6.71 -23.35 -8.61
C PRO A 26 6.45 -22.55 -7.34
N GLN A 27 5.80 -23.19 -6.36
CA GLN A 27 5.66 -22.66 -5.02
C GLN A 27 7.05 -22.71 -4.39
N THR A 28 7.89 -21.72 -4.68
CA THR A 28 9.16 -21.54 -3.98
C THR A 28 8.80 -21.25 -2.54
N GLY A 29 8.88 -22.29 -1.71
CA GLY A 29 8.81 -22.16 -0.26
C GLY A 29 9.85 -21.13 0.17
N VAL A 30 9.37 -20.04 0.76
CA VAL A 30 10.19 -19.10 1.52
C VAL A 30 10.05 -19.45 3.00
N PRO A 31 10.88 -20.36 3.56
CA PRO A 31 11.02 -20.46 4.99
C PRO A 31 12.05 -19.43 5.44
N ALA A 32 11.58 -18.24 5.80
CA ALA A 32 12.28 -17.40 6.76
C ALA A 32 11.27 -16.42 7.33
N THR A 33 10.67 -16.82 8.45
CA THR A 33 10.02 -15.91 9.38
C THR A 33 11.06 -14.89 9.82
N SER A 34 11.21 -13.81 9.05
CA SER A 34 12.02 -12.68 9.44
C SER A 34 11.33 -12.07 10.65
N LEU A 35 11.92 -12.23 11.83
CA LEU A 35 11.43 -11.63 13.06
C LEU A 35 11.69 -10.12 12.97
N PHE A 36 10.81 -9.41 12.27
CA PHE A 36 10.75 -7.96 12.38
C PHE A 36 10.46 -7.65 13.85
N ALA A 37 11.40 -6.99 14.52
CA ALA A 37 11.15 -6.42 15.83
C ALA A 37 9.94 -5.50 15.70
N GLN A 38 8.79 -5.91 16.24
CA GLN A 38 7.62 -5.07 16.27
C GLN A 38 7.96 -3.88 17.17
N PRO A 39 7.86 -2.63 16.69
CA PRO A 39 7.94 -1.50 17.57
C PRO A 39 6.89 -1.67 18.67
N PRO A 40 7.14 -1.16 19.90
CA PRO A 40 6.16 -1.21 20.96
C PRO A 40 4.81 -0.72 20.44
N ALA A 41 3.75 -1.46 20.75
CA ALA A 41 2.39 -1.10 20.35
C ALA A 41 2.02 0.22 21.03
N VAL A 42 2.28 1.33 20.35
CA VAL A 42 1.72 2.63 20.71
C VAL A 42 0.22 2.48 20.50
N LYS A 43 -0.58 2.77 21.54
CA LYS A 43 -2.01 2.96 21.35
C LYS A 43 -2.18 4.18 20.45
N THR A 44 -2.31 3.97 19.16
CA THR A 44 -2.71 5.01 18.21
C THR A 44 -4.16 5.35 18.50
N GLY A 45 -4.41 6.61 18.87
CA GLY A 45 -5.76 7.14 18.96
C GLY A 45 -6.27 7.46 17.55
N ASP A 46 -7.46 6.96 17.20
CA ASP A 46 -8.12 7.44 15.99
C ASP A 46 -8.39 8.95 16.10
N TRP A 47 -8.19 9.66 14.99
CA TRP A 47 -8.40 11.10 14.89
C TRP A 47 -9.50 11.42 13.86
N PRO A 48 -10.74 10.93 14.05
CA PRO A 48 -11.78 10.95 13.02
C PRO A 48 -12.30 12.36 12.70
N TYR A 49 -12.21 13.29 13.66
CA TYR A 49 -12.79 14.63 13.57
C TYR A 49 -11.75 15.73 13.77
N PHE A 50 -12.10 16.95 13.35
CA PHE A 50 -11.29 18.13 13.65
C PHE A 50 -11.14 18.28 15.17
N LEU A 51 -9.91 18.57 15.63
CA LEU A 51 -9.52 18.59 17.05
C LEU A 51 -9.55 17.22 17.76
N GLY A 52 -9.75 16.13 17.04
CA GLY A 52 -9.63 14.78 17.58
C GLY A 52 -10.94 14.23 18.16
N PRO A 53 -10.90 13.03 18.76
CA PRO A 53 -12.08 12.34 19.25
C PRO A 53 -12.82 13.12 20.35
N GLU A 54 -12.06 13.86 21.19
CA GLU A 54 -12.59 14.70 22.26
C GLU A 54 -12.74 16.18 21.86
N GLN A 55 -12.39 16.54 20.62
CA GLN A 55 -12.45 17.91 20.10
C GLN A 55 -11.62 18.94 20.88
N THR A 56 -10.55 18.49 21.56
CA THR A 56 -9.67 19.36 22.37
C THR A 56 -8.38 19.77 21.66
N GLY A 57 -8.00 19.06 20.58
CA GLY A 57 -6.72 19.23 19.90
C GLY A 57 -5.54 18.61 20.65
N ILE A 58 -5.79 17.79 21.67
CA ILE A 58 -4.75 17.15 22.50
C ILE A 58 -4.62 15.68 22.15
N SER A 59 -3.38 15.24 21.93
CA SER A 59 -2.99 13.85 21.68
C SER A 59 -2.65 13.18 23.02
N ALA A 60 -3.17 11.95 23.22
CA ALA A 60 -2.95 11.16 24.44
C ALA A 60 -1.82 10.12 24.27
N GLU A 61 -1.23 10.05 23.08
CA GLU A 61 -0.13 9.16 22.75
C GLU A 61 1.11 9.44 23.62
N THR A 62 1.79 8.36 24.01
CA THR A 62 3.03 8.41 24.80
C THR A 62 4.08 7.53 24.15
N GLY A 63 5.36 7.71 24.54
CA GLY A 63 6.47 6.95 23.96
C GLY A 63 6.83 7.36 22.53
N LEU A 64 6.52 8.60 22.16
CA LEU A 64 6.95 9.19 20.88
C LEU A 64 8.47 9.42 20.90
N ILE A 65 9.08 9.39 19.71
CA ILE A 65 10.50 9.72 19.56
C ILE A 65 10.71 11.23 19.72
N ASP A 66 11.78 11.61 20.42
CA ASP A 66 12.16 13.03 20.59
C ASP A 66 12.89 13.60 19.37
N SER A 67 13.47 12.73 18.54
CA SER A 67 14.21 13.13 17.35
C SER A 67 14.08 12.12 16.22
N PHE A 68 14.03 12.63 14.99
CA PHE A 68 14.08 11.80 13.80
C PHE A 68 15.53 11.40 13.46
N PRO A 69 15.73 10.26 12.80
CA PRO A 69 17.02 9.93 12.18
C PRO A 69 17.47 11.01 11.19
N GLN A 70 18.78 11.09 10.91
CA GLN A 70 19.32 12.07 9.97
C GLN A 70 18.73 11.95 8.55
N SER A 71 18.32 10.74 8.14
CA SER A 71 17.63 10.49 6.87
C SER A 71 16.15 10.89 6.87
N GLY A 72 15.60 11.25 8.03
CA GLY A 72 14.16 11.43 8.24
C GLY A 72 13.37 10.11 8.31
N PRO A 73 12.07 10.19 8.64
CA PRO A 73 11.16 9.06 8.53
C PRO A 73 10.89 8.72 7.06
N PRO A 74 10.56 7.45 6.74
CA PRO A 74 10.20 7.07 5.38
C PRO A 74 8.90 7.75 4.94
N LEU A 75 8.85 8.22 3.70
CA LEU A 75 7.62 8.71 3.08
C LEU A 75 6.72 7.52 2.74
N LEU A 76 5.54 7.45 3.38
CA LEU A 76 4.57 6.40 3.11
C LEU A 76 3.60 6.77 1.97
N TRP A 77 3.15 8.03 1.94
CA TRP A 77 2.23 8.52 0.92
C TRP A 77 2.32 10.05 0.80
N GLU A 78 1.93 10.57 -0.36
CA GLU A 78 1.76 12.00 -0.60
C GLU A 78 0.53 12.25 -1.49
N LYS A 79 -0.08 13.43 -1.36
CA LYS A 79 -1.23 13.84 -2.19
C LYS A 79 -1.18 15.34 -2.45
N ARG A 80 -1.25 15.74 -3.72
CA ARG A 80 -1.43 17.16 -4.09
C ARG A 80 -2.85 17.60 -3.74
N ILE A 81 -2.96 18.74 -3.05
CA ILE A 81 -4.23 19.39 -2.70
C ILE A 81 -4.23 20.84 -3.21
N GLY A 82 -5.41 21.45 -3.30
CA GLY A 82 -5.56 22.87 -3.62
C GLY A 82 -5.22 23.79 -2.45
N THR A 83 -5.61 25.06 -2.56
CA THR A 83 -5.46 26.05 -1.50
C THR A 83 -6.64 26.01 -0.53
N GLY A 84 -6.39 26.13 0.76
CA GLY A 84 -7.42 26.21 1.81
C GLY A 84 -6.83 26.10 3.21
N TYR A 85 -7.67 26.25 4.23
CA TYR A 85 -7.28 26.05 5.64
C TYR A 85 -8.04 24.85 6.20
N SER A 86 -7.45 23.66 6.06
CA SER A 86 -8.03 22.39 6.51
C SER A 86 -6.95 21.50 7.12
N ALA A 87 -7.24 20.92 8.28
CA ALA A 87 -6.40 19.87 8.86
C ALA A 87 -6.92 18.49 8.40
N PRO A 88 -6.04 17.54 8.01
CA PRO A 88 -6.46 16.17 7.73
C PRO A 88 -6.91 15.48 9.02
N THR A 89 -7.91 14.62 8.90
CA THR A 89 -8.38 13.71 9.96
C THR A 89 -8.20 12.27 9.46
N VAL A 90 -7.92 11.33 10.38
CA VAL A 90 -7.59 9.95 10.03
C VAL A 90 -8.34 9.01 10.97
N LEU A 91 -9.00 8.01 10.38
CA LEU A 91 -9.60 6.88 11.06
C LEU A 91 -8.87 5.62 10.56
N GLY A 92 -8.27 4.86 11.47
CA GLY A 92 -7.45 3.67 11.17
C GLY A 92 -8.23 2.40 10.89
#